data_AF-A0A7F8R6D2-F1
#
_entry.id   AF-A0A7F8R6D2-F1
#
_cell.length_a   1.000
_cell.length_b   1.000
_cell.length_c   1.000
_cell.angle_alpha   90.00
_cell.angle_beta   90.00
_cell.angle_gamma   90.00
#
_symmetry.space_group_name_H-M   'P 1'
#
loop_
_entity.id
_entity.type
_entity.pdbx_description
1 polymer ?
#
loop_
_entity_poly.entity_id
_entity_poly.type
_entity_poly.pdbx_seq_one_letter_code
_entity_poly.pdbx_strand_id
1 'polypeptide(L)'
;MQALSTVPVMFSYWAKPQDTLDLCQLLNNDLAATVANHPRRFVGLGTLPMQAPELAMKEMERCVKELGFPGVQIGSHINEWDLNAPELFPVYADKLKAGNALAFLGLERKQFE
;
A
#
# COMPACT_ATOMS: atom_id res chain seq x y z
N MET A 1 10.38 -15.51 -6.38
CA MET A 1 9.22 -14.61 -6.31
C MET A 1 9.75 -13.19 -6.15
N GLN A 2 9.23 -12.21 -6.88
CA GLN A 2 9.57 -10.79 -6.70
C GLN A 2 8.30 -10.04 -6.25
N ALA A 3 8.43 -9.16 -5.26
CA ALA A 3 7.37 -8.24 -4.88
C ALA A 3 7.55 -6.96 -5.71
N LEU A 4 6.55 -6.64 -6.51
CA LEU A 4 6.54 -5.45 -7.34
C LEU A 4 5.83 -4.32 -6.59
N SER A 5 6.37 -3.12 -6.68
CA SER A 5 5.77 -1.89 -6.17
C SER A 5 6.14 -0.74 -7.08
N THR A 6 5.44 0.38 -6.97
CA THR A 6 5.84 1.60 -7.69
C THR A 6 7.14 2.18 -7.12
N VAL A 7 7.78 3.08 -7.88
CA VAL A 7 8.96 3.82 -7.41
C VAL A 7 8.52 4.85 -6.38
N PRO A 8 9.21 5.03 -5.23
CA PRO A 8 8.76 5.91 -4.15
C PRO A 8 8.44 7.36 -4.54
N VAL A 9 9.09 7.90 -5.57
CA VAL A 9 8.77 9.25 -6.10
C VAL A 9 7.31 9.39 -6.55
N MET A 10 6.66 8.27 -6.88
CA MET A 10 5.27 8.23 -7.35
C MET A 10 4.23 8.34 -6.22
N PHE A 11 4.62 8.28 -4.94
CA PHE A 11 3.68 8.36 -3.81
C PHE A 11 2.84 9.64 -3.80
N SER A 12 3.42 10.76 -4.24
CA SER A 12 2.68 11.99 -4.53
C SER A 12 1.82 12.52 -3.37
N TYR A 13 2.24 12.33 -2.10
CA TYR A 13 1.50 12.75 -0.91
C TYR A 13 1.30 14.27 -0.79
N TRP A 14 2.10 15.06 -1.51
CA TRP A 14 2.02 16.51 -1.58
C TRP A 14 0.88 17.02 -2.48
N ALA A 15 0.30 16.14 -3.32
CA ALA A 15 -0.75 16.50 -4.25
C ALA A 15 -2.15 16.46 -3.60
N LYS A 16 -3.17 16.90 -4.36
CA LYS A 16 -4.55 16.83 -3.91
C LYS A 16 -4.94 15.36 -3.67
N PRO A 17 -5.67 15.05 -2.58
CA PRO A 17 -6.03 13.67 -2.25
C PRO A 17 -6.69 12.87 -3.36
N GLN A 18 -7.61 13.49 -4.11
CA GLN A 18 -8.31 12.82 -5.20
C GLN A 18 -7.38 12.53 -6.38
N ASP A 19 -6.51 13.49 -6.74
CA ASP A 19 -5.53 13.30 -7.81
C ASP A 19 -4.53 12.17 -7.45
N THR A 20 -4.11 12.10 -6.18
CA THR A 20 -3.28 10.99 -5.68
C THR A 20 -4.04 9.67 -5.73
N LEU A 21 -5.31 9.62 -5.34
CA LEU A 21 -6.13 8.41 -5.44
C LEU A 21 -6.23 7.93 -6.90
N ASP A 22 -6.51 8.83 -7.84
CA ASP A 22 -6.61 8.51 -9.26
C ASP A 22 -5.28 7.92 -9.78
N LEU A 23 -4.14 8.50 -9.37
CA LEU A 23 -2.81 7.97 -9.70
C LEU A 23 -2.57 6.60 -9.05
N CYS A 24 -2.91 6.42 -7.77
CA CYS A 24 -2.78 5.15 -7.07
C CYS A 24 -3.57 4.05 -7.79
N GLN A 25 -4.81 4.33 -8.19
CA GLN A 25 -5.64 3.36 -8.91
C GLN A 25 -5.05 2.96 -10.25
N LEU A 26 -4.53 3.93 -11.01
CA LEU A 26 -3.84 3.66 -12.28
C LEU A 26 -2.63 2.74 -12.07
N LEU A 27 -1.75 3.08 -11.12
CA LEU A 27 -0.54 2.30 -10.82
C LEU A 27 -0.87 0.91 -10.30
N ASN A 28 -1.86 0.80 -9.40
CA ASN A 28 -2.28 -0.46 -8.82
C ASN A 28 -2.91 -1.38 -9.89
N ASN A 29 -3.67 -0.83 -10.84
CA ASN A 29 -4.24 -1.61 -11.94
C ASN A 29 -3.15 -2.15 -12.89
N ASP A 30 -2.15 -1.34 -13.24
CA ASP A 30 -1.00 -1.78 -14.05
C ASP A 30 -0.19 -2.88 -13.36
N LEU A 31 0.05 -2.71 -12.06
CA LEU A 31 0.73 -3.68 -11.23
C LEU A 31 -0.05 -5.02 -11.17
N ALA A 32 -1.36 -4.96 -11.01
CA ALA A 32 -2.23 -6.14 -11.01
C ALA A 32 -2.23 -6.85 -12.37
N ALA A 33 -2.26 -6.10 -13.47
CA ALA A 33 -2.14 -6.66 -14.81
C ALA A 33 -0.80 -7.38 -15.03
N THR A 34 0.29 -6.78 -14.54
CA THR A 34 1.63 -7.39 -14.59
C THR A 34 1.71 -8.68 -13.76
N VAL A 35 1.12 -8.69 -12.56
CA VAL A 35 1.04 -9.89 -11.72
C VAL A 35 0.21 -10.97 -12.40
N ALA A 36 -0.94 -10.62 -13.00
CA ALA A 36 -1.81 -11.56 -13.71
C ALA A 36 -1.12 -12.22 -14.92
N ASN A 37 -0.22 -11.52 -15.60
CA ASN A 37 0.58 -12.08 -16.70
C ASN A 37 1.65 -13.08 -16.22
N HIS A 38 2.11 -12.97 -14.96
CA HIS A 38 3.16 -13.84 -14.41
C HIS A 38 2.93 -14.22 -12.92
N PRO A 39 1.81 -14.89 -12.58
CA PRO A 39 1.37 -15.06 -11.20
C PRO A 39 2.26 -15.99 -10.37
N ARG A 40 3.09 -16.81 -11.03
CA ARG A 40 4.09 -17.67 -10.37
C ARG A 40 5.39 -16.94 -10.05
N ARG A 41 5.59 -15.72 -10.56
CA ARG A 41 6.83 -14.95 -10.41
C ARG A 41 6.66 -13.65 -9.63
N PHE A 42 5.47 -13.05 -9.67
CA PHE A 42 5.20 -11.74 -9.10
C PHE A 42 4.07 -11.74 -8.08
N VAL A 43 4.19 -10.85 -7.10
CA VAL A 43 3.11 -10.37 -6.24
C VAL A 43 3.15 -8.83 -6.22
N GLY A 44 2.00 -8.18 -6.01
CA GLY A 44 1.91 -6.72 -5.99
C GLY A 44 1.85 -6.15 -4.57
N LEU A 45 2.56 -5.05 -4.33
CA LEU A 45 2.36 -4.18 -3.18
C LEU A 45 1.77 -2.86 -3.67
N GLY A 46 0.50 -2.62 -3.33
CA GLY A 46 -0.23 -1.43 -3.78
C GLY A 46 0.33 -0.13 -3.17
N THR A 47 0.03 1.01 -3.80
CA THR A 47 0.28 2.34 -3.24
C THR A 47 -1.05 3.01 -2.85
N LEU A 48 -1.02 3.90 -1.86
CA LEU A 48 -2.20 4.50 -1.23
C LEU A 48 -2.09 6.02 -1.12
N PRO A 49 -3.20 6.77 -1.20
CA PRO A 49 -3.24 8.22 -0.92
C PRO A 49 -3.19 8.51 0.59
N MET A 50 -2.04 8.26 1.22
CA MET A 50 -1.89 8.27 2.69
C MET A 50 -2.15 9.62 3.36
N GLN A 51 -2.09 10.73 2.62
CA GLN A 51 -2.45 12.06 3.13
C GLN A 51 -3.96 12.23 3.38
N ALA A 52 -4.78 11.28 2.91
CA ALA A 52 -6.21 11.22 3.17
C ALA A 52 -6.60 9.82 3.68
N PRO A 53 -6.54 9.59 5.02
CA PRO A 53 -6.75 8.28 5.63
C PRO A 53 -8.03 7.55 5.18
N GLU A 54 -9.14 8.25 5.00
CA GLU A 54 -10.39 7.65 4.52
C GLU A 54 -10.29 7.09 3.09
N LEU A 55 -9.57 7.79 2.20
CA LEU A 55 -9.33 7.33 0.83
C LEU A 55 -8.31 6.18 0.83
N ALA A 56 -7.28 6.28 1.67
CA ALA A 56 -6.27 5.23 1.82
C ALA A 56 -6.90 3.90 2.27
N MET A 57 -7.82 3.92 3.23
CA MET A 57 -8.54 2.72 3.67
C MET A 57 -9.37 2.09 2.54
N LYS A 58 -10.10 2.91 1.77
CA LYS A 58 -10.90 2.42 0.64
C LYS A 58 -10.04 1.78 -0.45
N GLU A 59 -8.92 2.43 -0.81
CA GLU A 59 -8.02 1.88 -1.84
C GLU A 59 -7.25 0.66 -1.32
N MET A 60 -6.93 0.59 -0.03
CA MET A 60 -6.36 -0.60 0.60
C MET A 60 -7.32 -1.79 0.53
N GLU A 61 -8.60 -1.56 0.84
CA GLU A 61 -9.65 -2.57 0.70
C GLU A 61 -9.73 -3.09 -0.74
N ARG A 62 -9.70 -2.20 -1.73
CA ARG A 62 -9.69 -2.55 -3.16
C ARG A 62 -8.45 -3.37 -3.55
N CYS A 63 -7.26 -2.92 -3.14
CA CYS A 63 -5.99 -3.63 -3.39
C CYS A 63 -6.05 -5.08 -2.91
N VAL A 64 -6.58 -5.31 -1.71
CA VAL A 64 -6.65 -6.65 -1.12
C VAL A 64 -7.78 -7.48 -1.72
N LYS A 65 -9.02 -6.95 -1.75
CA LYS A 65 -10.21 -7.73 -2.08
C LYS A 65 -10.41 -7.92 -3.58
N GLU A 66 -10.01 -6.94 -4.39
CA GLU A 66 -10.25 -6.96 -5.84
C GLU A 66 -8.97 -7.28 -6.62
N LEU A 67 -7.83 -6.69 -6.24
CA LEU A 67 -6.56 -6.89 -6.97
C LEU A 67 -5.75 -8.08 -6.45
N GLY A 68 -6.12 -8.65 -5.30
CA GLY A 68 -5.44 -9.79 -4.69
C GLY A 68 -4.02 -9.47 -4.20
N PHE A 69 -3.73 -8.20 -3.90
CA PHE A 69 -2.43 -7.81 -3.36
C PHE A 69 -2.29 -8.30 -1.91
N PRO A 70 -1.16 -8.94 -1.55
CA PRO A 70 -0.90 -9.29 -0.16
C PRO A 70 -0.68 -8.07 0.72
N GLY A 71 -0.34 -6.90 0.18
CA GLY A 71 -0.16 -5.69 0.98
C GLY A 71 0.10 -4.44 0.17
N VAL A 72 0.63 -3.43 0.85
CA VAL A 72 0.87 -2.09 0.31
C VAL A 72 2.24 -1.57 0.73
N GLN A 73 2.81 -0.66 -0.06
CA GLN A 73 4.02 0.09 0.24
C GLN A 73 3.67 1.55 0.51
N ILE A 74 4.21 2.10 1.60
CA ILE A 74 4.05 3.50 1.99
C ILE A 74 5.41 4.16 2.22
N GLY A 75 5.45 5.50 2.17
CA GLY A 75 6.63 6.27 2.54
C GLY A 75 6.96 6.18 4.04
N SER A 76 8.18 6.60 4.40
CA SER A 76 8.62 6.66 5.80
C SER A 76 7.99 7.82 6.59
N HIS A 77 7.39 8.79 5.90
CA HIS A 77 6.59 9.87 6.45
C HIS A 77 5.59 10.34 5.38
N ILE A 78 4.53 11.02 5.81
CA ILE A 78 3.44 11.52 4.97
C ILE A 78 3.37 13.04 5.18
N ASN A 79 4.06 13.80 4.33
CA ASN A 79 4.26 15.24 4.54
C ASN A 79 4.84 15.51 5.94
N GLU A 80 4.15 16.28 6.78
CA GLU A 80 4.55 16.59 8.16
C GLU A 80 4.25 15.46 9.17
N TRP A 81 3.58 14.40 8.74
CA TRP A 81 3.23 13.27 9.60
C TRP A 81 4.29 12.19 9.57
N ASP A 82 4.92 11.95 10.71
CA ASP A 82 5.59 10.68 10.97
C ASP A 82 4.56 9.53 11.13
N LEU A 83 5.02 8.28 11.06
CA LEU A 83 4.15 7.10 11.11
C LEU A 83 3.44 6.87 12.46
N ASN A 84 3.75 7.67 13.48
CA ASN A 84 3.05 7.68 14.76
C ASN A 84 1.94 8.75 14.84
N ALA A 85 1.68 9.49 13.76
CA ALA A 85 0.61 10.48 13.71
C ALA A 85 -0.76 9.82 13.96
N PRO A 86 -1.57 10.34 14.91
CA PRO A 86 -2.90 9.78 15.21
C PRO A 86 -3.83 9.70 14.00
N GLU A 87 -3.67 10.59 13.02
CA GLU A 87 -4.41 10.62 11.76
C GLU A 87 -4.25 9.33 10.95
N LEU A 88 -3.12 8.63 11.10
CA LEU A 88 -2.83 7.39 10.38
C LEU A 88 -3.35 6.15 11.11
N PHE A 89 -3.74 6.27 12.39
CA PHE A 89 -4.19 5.13 13.18
C PHE A 89 -5.41 4.41 12.58
N PRO A 90 -6.41 5.09 11.99
CA PRO A 90 -7.49 4.40 11.28
C PRO A 90 -6.98 3.44 10.18
N VAL A 91 -5.95 3.85 9.44
CA VAL A 91 -5.34 3.02 8.37
C VAL A 91 -4.67 1.77 8.95
N TYR A 92 -4.11 1.86 10.16
CA TYR A 92 -3.49 0.73 10.86
C TYR A 92 -4.48 -0.14 11.64
N ALA A 93 -5.54 0.50 12.16
CA ALA A 93 -6.55 -0.11 13.00
C ALA A 93 -7.39 -1.11 12.22
N ASP A 94 -7.56 -0.86 10.91
CA ASP A 94 -8.16 -1.81 10.01
C ASP A 94 -7.20 -2.97 9.74
N LYS A 95 -7.12 -3.89 10.73
CA LYS A 95 -6.40 -5.16 10.67
C LYS A 95 -6.95 -6.11 9.58
N LEU A 96 -7.90 -5.65 8.76
CA LEU A 96 -8.52 -6.43 7.70
C LEU A 96 -7.60 -6.47 6.46
N LYS A 97 -6.83 -7.57 6.40
CA LYS A 97 -6.65 -8.42 5.21
C LYS A 97 -5.51 -8.14 4.23
N ALA A 98 -4.65 -7.16 4.45
CA ALA A 98 -3.31 -7.24 3.86
C ALA A 98 -2.52 -8.28 4.69
N GLY A 99 -2.09 -9.39 4.09
CA GLY A 99 -1.06 -10.24 4.70
C GLY A 99 0.09 -9.33 5.11
N ASN A 100 0.32 -9.16 6.41
CA ASN A 100 1.32 -8.23 6.90
C ASN A 100 2.64 -8.47 6.14
N ALA A 101 3.31 -7.40 5.73
CA ALA A 101 4.61 -7.51 5.07
C ALA A 101 5.59 -8.37 5.90
N LEU A 102 5.42 -8.36 7.22
CA LEU A 102 6.08 -9.27 8.16
C LEU A 102 5.81 -10.76 7.86
N ALA A 103 4.57 -11.25 7.70
CA ALA A 103 4.35 -12.66 7.34
C ALA A 103 4.74 -12.96 5.90
N PHE A 104 4.62 -12.01 4.97
CA PHE A 104 5.12 -12.20 3.61
C PHE A 104 6.65 -12.39 3.59
N LEU A 105 7.38 -11.62 4.41
CA LEU A 105 8.84 -11.70 4.53
C LEU A 105 9.31 -12.73 5.56
N GLY A 106 8.39 -13.41 6.26
CA GLY A 106 8.72 -14.36 7.33
C GLY A 106 9.39 -13.70 8.54
N LEU A 107 9.16 -12.40 8.76
CA LEU A 107 9.75 -11.63 9.84
C LEU A 107 8.81 -11.56 11.05
N GLU A 108 9.38 -11.73 12.24
CA GLU A 108 8.67 -11.57 13.52
C GLU A 108 8.83 -10.15 14.04
N ARG A 109 7.79 -9.60 14.68
CA ARG A 109 7.81 -8.26 15.28
C ARG A 109 8.99 -8.04 16.25
N LYS A 110 9.44 -9.11 16.93
CA LYS A 110 10.59 -9.10 17.86
C LYS A 110 11.94 -8.79 17.21
N GLN A 111 12.06 -8.88 15.88
CA GLN A 111 13.31 -8.60 15.17
C GLN A 111 13.57 -7.09 14.99
N PHE A 112 12.64 -6.24 15.43
CA PHE A 112 12.68 -4.79 15.28
C PHE A 112 12.58 -4.05 16.63
N GLU A 113 12.62 -4.79 17.74
CA GLU A 113 12.79 -4.29 19.13
C GLU A 113 14.23 -4.56 19.57
#